data_AF-A0A434A2H5-F1
#
_entry.id   AF-A0A434A2H5-F1
#
_cell.length_a   1.000
_cell.length_b   1.000
_cell.length_c   1.000
_cell.angle_alpha   90.00
_cell.angle_beta   90.00
_cell.angle_gamma   90.00
#
_symmetry.space_group_name_H-M   'P 1'
#
loop_
_entity.id
_entity.type
_entity.pdbx_description
1 polymer ?
#
loop_
_entity_poly.entity_id
_entity_poly.type
_entity_poly.pdbx_seq_one_letter_code
_entity_poly.pdbx_strand_id
1 'polypeptide(L)'
;MKDKFLDYYVNGALFLDALLVCIVWICNSNFSLISFIINSKEDNISIISDIISASISLAGFILAALTIIAAMRSNITNKAPEAAKNPLELFFSNGNYKSIVKVFVGSIKELVFVFIVAYIVWICKENLKNDFLFRTIVSMSLLMFLSVIRSLAVLFRIIHIND
;
A
#
# COMPACT_ATOMS: atom_id res chain seq x y z
N MET A 1 22.74 -7.69 -5.24
CA MET A 1 22.67 -7.89 -6.72
C MET A 1 21.38 -7.23 -7.20
N LYS A 2 21.46 -6.44 -8.27
CA LYS A 2 20.43 -5.62 -8.96
C LYS A 2 18.96 -5.94 -8.63
N ASP A 3 18.35 -5.18 -7.71
CA ASP A 3 16.91 -4.90 -7.76
C ASP A 3 16.66 -3.45 -8.18
N LYS A 4 17.31 -3.03 -9.28
CA LYS A 4 17.02 -1.71 -9.89
C LYS A 4 15.53 -1.51 -10.13
N PHE A 5 14.79 -2.61 -10.36
CA PHE A 5 13.35 -2.60 -10.55
C PHE A 5 12.59 -2.29 -9.25
N LEU A 6 13.00 -2.88 -8.12
CA LEU A 6 12.37 -2.62 -6.84
C LEU A 6 12.73 -1.22 -6.33
N ASP A 7 13.97 -0.78 -6.48
CA ASP A 7 14.39 0.57 -6.09
C ASP A 7 13.71 1.66 -6.95
N TYR A 8 13.48 1.38 -8.23
CA TYR A 8 12.71 2.26 -9.12
C TYR A 8 11.23 2.28 -8.76
N TYR A 9 10.63 1.11 -8.51
CA TYR A 9 9.24 1.00 -8.07
C TYR A 9 9.05 1.71 -6.73
N VAL A 10 9.96 1.53 -5.77
CA VAL A 10 9.93 2.18 -4.45
C VAL A 10 10.07 3.70 -4.53
N ASN A 11 10.93 4.22 -5.43
CA ASN A 11 11.10 5.67 -5.55
C ASN A 11 9.96 6.38 -6.29
N GLY A 12 9.25 5.69 -7.17
CA GLY A 12 8.12 6.21 -7.95
C GLY A 12 6.77 5.57 -7.61
N ALA A 13 6.65 4.90 -6.46
CA ALA A 13 5.58 3.94 -6.18
C ALA A 13 4.18 4.55 -6.33
N LEU A 14 3.97 5.74 -5.75
CA LEU A 14 2.69 6.47 -5.86
C LEU A 14 2.31 6.79 -7.32
N PHE A 15 3.30 7.12 -8.16
CA PHE A 15 3.05 7.40 -9.58
C PHE A 15 2.75 6.13 -10.37
N LEU A 16 3.46 5.04 -10.07
CA LEU A 16 3.24 3.74 -10.71
C LEU A 16 1.91 3.12 -10.31
N ASP A 17 1.49 3.24 -9.04
CA ASP A 17 0.21 2.74 -8.56
C ASP A 17 -0.94 3.55 -9.16
N ALA A 18 -0.81 4.87 -9.24
CA ALA A 18 -1.77 5.72 -9.96
C ALA A 18 -1.85 5.37 -11.46
N LEU A 19 -0.71 5.14 -12.11
CA LEU A 19 -0.65 4.76 -13.51
C LEU A 19 -1.27 3.39 -13.76
N LEU A 20 -1.04 2.42 -12.86
CA LEU A 20 -1.68 1.10 -12.88
C LEU A 20 -3.20 1.21 -12.75
N VAL A 21 -3.69 2.04 -11.83
CA VAL A 21 -5.13 2.29 -11.70
C VAL A 21 -5.70 2.92 -12.97
N CYS A 22 -5.03 3.92 -13.55
CA CYS A 22 -5.46 4.51 -14.81
C CYS A 22 -5.49 3.47 -15.95
N ILE A 23 -4.48 2.60 -16.03
CA ILE A 23 -4.45 1.51 -17.03
C ILE A 23 -5.60 0.55 -16.79
N VAL A 24 -5.82 0.09 -15.56
CA VAL A 24 -6.93 -0.82 -15.23
C VAL A 24 -8.28 -0.17 -15.53
N TRP A 25 -8.45 1.12 -15.22
CA TRP A 25 -9.66 1.87 -15.55
C TRP A 25 -9.91 1.96 -17.06
N ILE A 26 -8.87 2.27 -17.84
CA ILE A 26 -8.94 2.37 -19.31
C ILE A 26 -9.16 1.00 -19.95
N CYS A 27 -8.46 -0.04 -19.47
CA CYS A 27 -8.62 -1.41 -19.93
C CYS A 27 -10.02 -1.95 -19.60
N ASN A 28 -10.53 -1.73 -18.39
CA ASN A 28 -11.89 -2.12 -18.02
C ASN A 28 -12.96 -1.35 -18.82
N SER A 29 -12.64 -0.13 -19.29
CA SER A 29 -13.55 0.65 -20.12
C SER A 29 -13.55 0.26 -21.61
N ASN A 30 -12.46 -0.32 -22.14
CA ASN A 30 -12.29 -0.61 -23.57
C ASN A 30 -12.24 -2.10 -23.92
N PHE A 31 -11.85 -2.96 -22.97
CA PHE A 31 -11.71 -4.39 -23.17
C PHE A 31 -12.58 -5.15 -22.18
N SER A 32 -13.72 -5.66 -22.65
CA SER A 32 -14.54 -6.63 -21.90
C SER A 32 -13.90 -8.03 -21.94
N LEU A 33 -12.62 -8.15 -21.59
CA LEU A 33 -11.89 -9.44 -21.61
C LEU A 33 -12.48 -10.46 -20.62
N ILE A 34 -13.17 -9.97 -19.58
CA ILE A 34 -13.96 -10.77 -18.64
C ILE A 34 -15.32 -10.10 -18.51
N SER A 35 -16.39 -10.83 -18.82
CA SER A 35 -17.76 -10.37 -18.55
C SER A 35 -18.01 -10.42 -17.05
N PHE A 36 -17.52 -9.41 -16.32
CA PHE A 36 -17.84 -9.27 -14.90
C PHE A 36 -19.35 -9.12 -14.78
N ILE A 37 -20.00 -10.09 -14.14
CA ILE A 37 -21.41 -9.96 -13.75
C ILE A 37 -21.43 -8.89 -12.67
N ILE A 38 -22.02 -7.74 -13.00
CA ILE A 38 -22.13 -6.63 -12.06
C ILE A 38 -23.10 -7.07 -10.96
N ASN A 39 -22.60 -7.13 -9.72
CA ASN A 39 -23.43 -7.42 -8.55
C ASN A 39 -24.51 -6.35 -8.35
N SER A 40 -25.47 -6.65 -7.46
CA SER A 40 -26.50 -5.69 -7.11
C SER A 40 -25.89 -4.41 -6.52
N LYS A 41 -26.62 -3.29 -6.61
CA LYS A 41 -26.16 -2.01 -6.04
C LYS A 41 -25.92 -2.12 -4.53
N GLU A 42 -26.75 -2.90 -3.84
CA GLU A 42 -26.67 -3.13 -2.39
C GLU A 42 -25.39 -3.85 -2.01
N ASP A 43 -25.02 -4.90 -2.75
CA ASP A 43 -23.76 -5.63 -2.55
C ASP A 43 -22.54 -4.74 -2.81
N ASN A 44 -22.59 -3.90 -3.85
CA ASN A 44 -21.50 -2.97 -4.12
C ASN A 44 -21.33 -1.94 -2.99
N ILE A 45 -22.43 -1.47 -2.40
CA ILE A 45 -22.40 -0.56 -1.25
C ILE A 45 -21.83 -1.24 -0.01
N SER A 46 -22.17 -2.51 0.25
CA SER A 46 -21.61 -3.26 1.38
C SER A 46 -20.10 -3.46 1.22
N ILE A 47 -19.64 -3.80 0.01
CA ILE A 47 -18.21 -3.92 -0.29
C ILE A 47 -17.47 -2.60 -0.08
N ILE A 48 -18.06 -1.45 -0.41
CA ILE A 48 -17.44 -0.14 -0.11
C ILE A 48 -17.27 0.06 1.40
N SER A 49 -18.25 -0.34 2.21
CA SER A 49 -18.15 -0.30 3.67
C SER A 49 -17.03 -1.20 4.21
N ASP A 50 -16.84 -2.37 3.59
CA ASP A 50 -15.75 -3.28 3.93
C ASP A 50 -14.39 -2.70 3.53
N ILE A 51 -14.29 -2.06 2.36
CA ILE A 51 -13.09 -1.34 1.89
C ILE A 51 -12.72 -0.20 2.86
N ILE A 52 -13.70 0.56 3.34
CA ILE A 52 -13.50 1.61 4.35
C ILE A 52 -12.89 1.01 5.62
N SER A 53 -13.47 -0.07 6.13
CA SER A 53 -13.02 -0.71 7.37
C SER A 53 -11.62 -1.33 7.20
N ALA A 54 -11.39 -2.03 6.10
CA ALA A 54 -10.13 -2.68 5.80
C ALA A 54 -8.99 -1.66 5.55
N SER A 55 -9.25 -0.54 4.87
CA SER A 55 -8.23 0.48 4.61
C SER A 55 -7.71 1.14 5.89
N ILE A 56 -8.60 1.48 6.84
CA ILE A 56 -8.19 1.99 8.16
C ILE A 56 -7.39 0.94 8.93
N SER A 57 -7.89 -0.31 8.96
CA SER A 57 -7.22 -1.41 9.67
C SER A 57 -5.80 -1.66 9.14
N LEU A 58 -5.64 -1.73 7.81
CA LEU A 58 -4.36 -1.91 7.15
C LEU A 58 -3.41 -0.72 7.37
N ALA A 59 -3.92 0.51 7.35
CA ALA A 59 -3.11 1.69 7.66
C ALA A 59 -2.58 1.63 9.11
N GLY A 60 -3.43 1.21 10.05
CA GLY A 60 -3.04 0.99 11.45
C GLY A 60 -1.97 -0.10 11.59
N PHE A 61 -2.12 -1.22 10.88
CA PHE A 61 -1.12 -2.30 10.87
C PHE A 61 0.24 -1.83 10.34
N ILE A 62 0.25 -1.11 9.22
CA ILE A 62 1.49 -0.57 8.63
C ILE A 62 2.15 0.46 9.57
N LEU A 63 1.36 1.29 10.26
CA LEU A 63 1.87 2.23 11.27
C LEU A 63 2.49 1.51 12.47
N ALA A 64 1.88 0.43 12.95
CA ALA A 64 2.44 -0.40 14.02
C ALA A 64 3.76 -1.04 13.59
N ALA A 65 3.84 -1.59 12.38
CA ALA A 65 5.08 -2.12 11.82
C ALA A 65 6.18 -1.05 11.70
N LEU A 66 5.84 0.16 11.24
CA LEU A 66 6.78 1.28 11.18
C LEU A 66 7.30 1.67 12.58
N THR A 67 6.44 1.60 13.59
CA THR A 67 6.81 1.87 15.00
C THR A 67 7.82 0.83 15.51
N ILE A 68 7.60 -0.45 15.20
CA ILE A 68 8.56 -1.53 15.53
C ILE A 68 9.91 -1.26 14.86
N ILE A 69 9.91 -0.93 13.56
CA ILE A 69 11.13 -0.63 12.79
C ILE A 69 11.88 0.57 13.39
N ALA A 70 11.16 1.62 13.80
CA ALA A 70 11.75 2.79 14.44
C ALA A 70 12.36 2.47 15.81
N ALA A 71 11.68 1.64 16.62
CA ALA A 71 12.19 1.18 17.91
C ALA A 71 13.45 0.31 17.76
N MET A 72 13.48 -0.61 16.78
CA MET A 72 14.67 -1.40 16.46
C MET A 72 15.87 -0.53 16.10
N ARG A 73 15.67 0.51 15.28
CA ARG A 73 16.75 1.46 14.93
C ARG A 73 17.27 2.21 16.16
N SER A 74 16.39 2.67 17.04
CA SER A 74 16.78 3.37 18.26
C SER A 74 17.66 2.49 19.16
N ASN A 75 17.28 1.21 19.32
CA ASN A 75 18.06 0.24 20.09
C ASN A 75 19.45 -0.07 19.48
N ILE A 76 19.58 -0.02 18.16
CA ILE A 76 20.86 -0.22 17.47
C ILE A 76 21.77 1.02 17.59
N THR A 77 21.21 2.22 17.46
CA THR A 77 21.97 3.49 17.46
C THR A 77 22.60 3.79 18.83
N ASN A 78 22.09 3.19 19.91
CA ASN A 78 22.62 3.34 21.27
C ASN A 78 23.83 2.42 21.57
N LYS A 79 24.31 1.62 20.61
CA LYS A 79 25.53 0.80 20.74
C LYS A 79 26.73 1.48 20.10
N ALA A 80 27.91 1.35 20.69
CA ALA A 80 29.13 2.01 20.21
C ALA A 80 29.51 1.56 18.78
N PRO A 81 29.84 2.49 17.85
CA PRO A 81 30.00 2.23 16.42
C PRO A 81 31.18 1.31 16.04
N GLU A 82 32.12 1.08 16.96
CA GLU A 82 33.30 0.24 16.74
C GLU A 82 32.97 -1.28 16.71
N ALA A 83 31.73 -1.66 17.05
CA ALA A 83 31.27 -3.04 17.08
C ALA A 83 30.34 -3.43 15.91
N ALA A 84 30.23 -2.61 14.86
CA ALA A 84 29.34 -2.86 13.73
C ALA A 84 29.80 -4.03 12.85
N LYS A 85 29.54 -5.24 13.34
CA LYS A 85 29.79 -6.52 12.64
C LYS A 85 28.50 -7.15 12.09
N ASN A 86 27.33 -6.62 12.43
CA ASN A 86 26.06 -7.29 12.17
C ASN A 86 25.35 -6.75 10.90
N PRO A 87 24.88 -7.61 9.98
CA PRO A 87 24.18 -7.21 8.75
C PRO A 87 23.00 -6.24 8.96
N LEU A 88 22.33 -6.35 10.12
CA LEU A 88 21.26 -5.45 10.57
C LEU A 88 21.73 -3.99 10.70
N GLU A 89 22.93 -3.74 11.23
CA GLU A 89 23.41 -2.36 11.42
C GLU A 89 23.73 -1.69 10.08
N LEU A 90 24.22 -2.47 9.11
CA LEU A 90 24.44 -2.03 7.73
C LEU A 90 23.11 -1.77 7.00
N PHE A 91 22.07 -2.55 7.31
CA PHE A 91 20.71 -2.36 6.79
C PHE A 91 20.01 -1.12 7.38
N PHE A 92 20.30 -0.80 8.65
CA PHE A 92 19.85 0.44 9.29
C PHE A 92 20.76 1.65 9.05
N SER A 93 21.74 1.52 8.14
CA SER A 93 22.48 2.68 7.65
C SER A 93 21.52 3.77 7.16
N ASN A 94 21.88 5.04 7.40
CA ASN A 94 20.97 6.19 7.26
C ASN A 94 20.23 6.26 5.91
N GLY A 95 20.83 5.74 4.83
CA GLY A 95 20.20 5.70 3.51
C GLY A 95 19.04 4.69 3.40
N ASN A 96 19.28 3.45 3.79
CA ASN A 96 18.32 2.35 3.64
C ASN A 96 17.13 2.50 4.58
N TYR A 97 17.36 2.88 5.84
CA TYR A 97 16.28 3.15 6.78
C TYR A 97 15.35 4.27 6.29
N LYS A 98 15.90 5.37 5.78
CA LYS A 98 15.10 6.49 5.26
C LYS A 98 14.24 6.05 4.07
N SER A 99 14.75 5.15 3.24
CA SER A 99 13.98 4.55 2.13
C SER A 99 12.83 3.69 2.65
N ILE A 100 13.08 2.83 3.63
CA ILE A 100 12.05 1.97 4.27
C ILE A 100 10.94 2.84 4.87
N VAL A 101 11.29 3.82 5.71
CA VAL A 101 10.31 4.73 6.31
C VAL A 101 9.50 5.46 5.24
N LYS A 102 10.14 5.91 4.15
CA LYS A 102 9.46 6.57 3.03
C LYS A 102 8.42 5.66 2.38
N VAL A 103 8.71 4.36 2.19
CA VAL A 103 7.74 3.39 1.65
C VAL A 103 6.55 3.21 2.57
N PHE A 104 6.80 2.96 3.87
CA PHE A 104 5.73 2.75 4.84
C PHE A 104 4.82 3.98 4.98
N VAL A 105 5.42 5.17 5.08
CA VAL A 105 4.67 6.45 5.11
C VAL A 105 3.89 6.66 3.81
N GLY A 106 4.47 6.29 2.65
CA GLY A 106 3.79 6.32 1.36
C GLY A 106 2.55 5.43 1.34
N SER A 107 2.67 4.17 1.75
CA SER A 107 1.55 3.23 1.85
C SER A 107 0.47 3.69 2.82
N ILE A 108 0.83 4.28 3.96
CA ILE A 108 -0.15 4.84 4.91
C ILE A 108 -0.93 5.98 4.23
N LYS A 109 -0.24 6.91 3.57
CA LYS A 109 -0.91 8.02 2.87
C LYS A 109 -1.86 7.53 1.78
N GLU A 110 -1.45 6.49 1.06
CA GLU A 110 -2.25 5.88 0.00
C GLU A 110 -3.51 5.20 0.55
N LEU A 111 -3.39 4.42 1.63
CA LEU A 111 -4.54 3.80 2.30
C LEU A 111 -5.49 4.83 2.91
N VAL A 112 -4.96 5.91 3.52
CA VAL A 112 -5.77 7.03 4.03
C VAL A 112 -6.48 7.75 2.88
N PHE A 113 -5.83 7.91 1.74
CA PHE A 113 -6.45 8.48 0.55
C PHE A 113 -7.59 7.59 0.03
N VAL A 114 -7.37 6.27 -0.07
CA VAL A 114 -8.42 5.31 -0.44
C VAL A 114 -9.59 5.37 0.55
N PHE A 115 -9.33 5.43 1.85
CA PHE A 115 -10.36 5.59 2.88
C PHE A 115 -11.22 6.85 2.64
N ILE A 116 -10.60 8.01 2.42
CA ILE A 116 -11.31 9.27 2.18
C ILE A 116 -12.17 9.19 0.91
N VAL A 117 -11.60 8.67 -0.18
CA VAL A 117 -12.32 8.52 -1.46
C VAL A 117 -13.49 7.53 -1.31
N ALA A 118 -13.26 6.39 -0.65
CA ALA A 118 -14.30 5.39 -0.39
C ALA A 118 -15.46 5.99 0.40
N TYR A 119 -15.15 6.81 1.42
CA TYR A 119 -16.16 7.47 2.24
C TYR A 119 -16.98 8.49 1.46
N ILE A 120 -16.35 9.29 0.59
CA ILE A 120 -17.05 10.23 -0.30
C ILE A 120 -17.98 9.46 -1.26
N VAL A 121 -17.48 8.38 -1.88
CA VAL A 121 -18.28 7.54 -2.77
C VAL A 121 -19.45 6.91 -2.03
N TRP A 122 -19.24 6.47 -0.79
CA TRP A 122 -20.30 5.92 0.06
C TRP A 122 -21.39 6.95 0.39
N ILE A 123 -21.03 8.19 0.71
CA ILE A 123 -22.01 9.28 0.93
C ILE A 123 -22.80 9.58 -0.34
N CYS A 124 -22.12 9.59 -1.49
CA CYS A 124 -22.74 9.89 -2.79
C CYS A 124 -23.43 8.69 -3.45
N LYS A 125 -23.54 7.54 -2.79
CA LYS A 125 -23.98 6.26 -3.39
C LYS A 125 -25.32 6.31 -4.12
N GLU A 126 -26.25 7.17 -3.69
CA GLU A 126 -27.56 7.27 -4.34
C GLU A 126 -27.50 7.93 -5.71
N ASN A 127 -26.54 8.84 -5.93
CA ASN A 127 -26.37 9.57 -7.17
C ASN A 127 -25.52 8.81 -8.21
N LEU A 128 -24.93 7.67 -7.82
CA LEU A 128 -23.97 6.95 -8.64
C LEU A 128 -24.61 5.73 -9.33
N LYS A 129 -24.26 5.55 -10.60
CA LYS A 129 -24.64 4.36 -11.38
C LYS A 129 -23.91 3.13 -10.83
N ASN A 130 -24.58 1.97 -10.89
CA ASN A 130 -24.01 0.73 -10.38
C ASN A 130 -22.69 0.33 -11.08
N ASP A 131 -22.59 0.55 -12.39
CA ASP A 131 -21.35 0.33 -13.17
C ASP A 131 -20.20 1.21 -12.66
N PHE A 132 -20.48 2.47 -12.32
CA PHE A 132 -19.47 3.36 -11.76
C PHE A 132 -19.03 2.89 -10.36
N LEU A 133 -19.96 2.46 -9.51
CA LEU A 133 -19.63 1.91 -8.19
C LEU A 133 -18.71 0.69 -8.32
N PHE A 134 -19.06 -0.26 -9.19
CA PHE A 134 -18.27 -1.45 -9.43
C PHE A 134 -16.83 -1.12 -9.89
N ARG A 135 -16.67 -0.23 -10.88
CA ARG A 135 -15.33 0.21 -11.35
C ARG A 135 -14.52 0.85 -10.23
N THR A 136 -15.17 1.64 -9.39
CA THR A 136 -14.52 2.33 -8.28
C THR A 136 -14.07 1.34 -7.21
N ILE A 137 -14.90 0.34 -6.89
CA ILE A 137 -14.57 -0.76 -5.96
C ILE A 137 -13.33 -1.53 -6.41
N VAL A 138 -13.28 -1.91 -7.69
CA VAL A 138 -12.13 -2.62 -8.27
C VAL A 138 -10.86 -1.78 -8.15
N SER A 139 -10.96 -0.48 -8.47
CA SER A 139 -9.82 0.44 -8.42
C SER A 139 -9.29 0.65 -7.00
N MET A 140 -10.20 0.87 -6.03
CA MET A 140 -9.83 1.02 -4.62
C MET A 140 -9.22 -0.27 -4.05
N SER A 141 -9.84 -1.42 -4.34
CA SER A 141 -9.31 -2.72 -3.93
C SER A 141 -7.88 -2.93 -4.45
N LEU A 142 -7.64 -2.63 -5.72
CA LEU A 142 -6.33 -2.79 -6.33
C LEU A 142 -5.26 -1.89 -5.69
N LEU A 143 -5.57 -0.62 -5.41
CA LEU A 143 -4.68 0.28 -4.67
C LEU A 143 -4.34 -0.27 -3.28
N MET A 144 -5.35 -0.75 -2.56
CA MET A 144 -5.13 -1.36 -1.24
C MET A 144 -4.21 -2.57 -1.33
N PHE A 145 -4.44 -3.47 -2.27
CA PHE A 145 -3.59 -4.64 -2.48
C PHE A 145 -2.14 -4.25 -2.80
N LEU A 146 -1.92 -3.30 -3.72
CA LEU A 146 -0.58 -2.82 -4.07
C LEU A 146 0.14 -2.19 -2.87
N SER A 147 -0.55 -1.32 -2.14
CA SER A 147 -0.04 -0.70 -0.91
C SER A 147 0.39 -1.74 0.13
N VAL A 148 -0.41 -2.78 0.35
CA VAL A 148 -0.12 -3.84 1.32
C VAL A 148 1.04 -4.71 0.85
N ILE A 149 1.02 -5.19 -0.39
CA ILE A 149 2.09 -6.02 -0.96
C ILE A 149 3.42 -5.27 -0.92
N ARG A 150 3.45 -3.98 -1.28
CA ARG A 150 4.65 -3.15 -1.21
C ARG A 150 5.21 -3.08 0.21
N SER A 151 4.33 -2.88 1.20
CA SER A 151 4.73 -2.78 2.61
C SER A 151 5.23 -4.12 3.16
N LEU A 152 4.57 -5.23 2.80
CA LEU A 152 4.99 -6.60 3.13
C LEU A 152 6.32 -6.97 2.47
N ALA A 153 6.51 -6.62 1.20
CA ALA A 153 7.75 -6.90 0.48
C ALA A 153 8.95 -6.22 1.14
N VAL A 154 8.79 -4.98 1.61
CA VAL A 154 9.82 -4.30 2.40
C VAL A 154 10.01 -4.98 3.75
N LEU A 155 8.93 -5.32 4.46
CA LEU A 155 9.01 -5.98 5.77
C LEU A 155 9.75 -7.33 5.69
N PHE A 156 9.43 -8.19 4.72
CA PHE A 156 10.08 -9.48 4.54
C PHE A 156 11.57 -9.34 4.21
N ARG A 157 11.98 -8.27 3.50
CA ARG A 157 13.41 -7.97 3.31
C ARG A 157 14.12 -7.65 4.62
N ILE A 158 13.45 -6.99 5.56
CA ILE A 158 14.04 -6.72 6.89
C ILE A 158 14.23 -8.02 7.66
N ILE A 159 13.20 -8.89 7.66
CA ILE A 159 13.21 -10.16 8.40
C ILE A 159 14.27 -11.11 7.86
N HIS A 160 14.35 -11.28 6.53
CA HIS A 160 15.30 -12.22 5.92
C HIS A 160 16.78 -11.80 6.04
N ILE A 161 17.05 -10.59 6.51
CA ILE A 161 18.42 -10.13 6.85
C ILE A 161 18.78 -10.46 8.30
N ASN A 162 17.79 -10.78 9.13
CA ASN A 162 17.96 -11.16 10.53
C ASN A 162 18.19 -12.68 10.72
N ASP A 163 17.90 -13.49 9.70
CA ASP A 163 18.23 -14.93 9.63
C ASP A 163 19.58 -15.13 8.92
#